data_AF-A0A947FYP6-F1
#
_entry.id   AF-A0A947FYP6-F1
#
_cell.length_a   1.000
_cell.length_b   1.000
_cell.length_c   1.000
_cell.angle_alpha   90.00
_cell.angle_beta   90.00
_cell.angle_gamma   90.00
#
_symmetry.space_group_name_H-M   'P 1'
#
loop_
_entity.id
_entity.type
_entity.pdbx_description
1 polymer ?
#
loop_
_entity_poly.entity_id
_entity_poly.type
_entity_poly.pdbx_seq_one_letter_code
_entity_poly.pdbx_strand_id
1 'polypeptide(L)'
;MWSGRDRHEAHSTDMERNPSSIYLDPLDAIWLTVADRIGFRVERSAEVYASTDGAGLMTIGDPSTLDADDCLAQMILHELCHSLVGGEDSLGVPDFGLDNESERDIAQEHACLRLQAWLTKQHGLRQALAPTTDFRSYYDELPEDPLADDRDPATIRAKQGAARSQKPPWAPHIEEGLVATQKVMKAARDLDARDPASVKPPIWSKLRR
;
A
#
# COMPACT_ATOMS: atom_id res chain seq x y z
N MET A 1 -29.12 22.67 -63.63
CA MET A 1 -28.13 21.56 -63.72
C MET A 1 -26.75 22.17 -63.58
N TRP A 2 -26.25 22.25 -62.35
CA TRP A 2 -24.89 22.70 -62.06
C TRP A 2 -24.31 21.68 -61.08
N SER A 3 -23.33 20.90 -61.52
CA SER A 3 -22.70 19.83 -60.77
C SER A 3 -21.61 20.40 -59.85
N GLY A 4 -21.95 20.61 -58.58
CA GLY A 4 -20.97 20.85 -57.52
C GLY A 4 -20.46 19.52 -56.99
N ARG A 5 -19.15 19.27 -57.14
CA ARG A 5 -18.46 18.17 -56.46
C ARG A 5 -18.31 18.54 -54.99
N ASP A 6 -19.15 17.96 -54.13
CA ASP A 6 -18.93 17.97 -52.69
C ASP A 6 -17.79 17.00 -52.36
N ARG A 7 -16.60 17.56 -52.23
CA ARG A 7 -15.54 16.96 -51.43
C ARG A 7 -15.95 17.14 -49.97
N HIS A 8 -16.60 16.14 -49.39
CA HIS A 8 -16.60 16.00 -47.94
C HIS A 8 -15.18 15.59 -47.54
N GLU A 9 -14.44 16.59 -47.07
CA GLU A 9 -13.19 16.43 -46.34
C GLU A 9 -13.38 15.38 -45.25
N ALA A 10 -12.51 14.38 -45.24
CA ALA A 10 -12.39 13.47 -44.13
C ALA A 10 -12.17 14.32 -42.87
N HIS A 11 -13.09 14.20 -41.90
CA HIS A 11 -12.85 14.72 -40.57
C HIS A 11 -11.50 14.17 -40.10
N SER A 12 -10.55 15.08 -39.90
CA SER A 12 -9.25 14.79 -39.32
C SER A 12 -9.47 13.93 -38.08
N THR A 13 -8.86 12.76 -38.08
CA THR A 13 -8.69 11.93 -36.90
C THR A 13 -8.24 12.82 -35.75
N ASP A 14 -9.02 12.76 -34.69
CA ASP A 14 -8.85 13.45 -33.41
C ASP A 14 -7.37 13.59 -33.06
N MET A 15 -6.86 14.83 -32.99
CA MET A 15 -5.51 15.05 -32.46
C MET A 15 -5.57 14.78 -30.97
N GLU A 16 -5.21 13.56 -30.59
CA GLU A 16 -5.08 13.17 -29.20
C GLU A 16 -4.11 14.14 -28.51
N ARG A 17 -4.64 14.90 -27.53
CA ARG A 17 -3.86 15.86 -26.76
C ARG A 17 -2.75 15.09 -26.04
N ASN A 18 -1.49 15.43 -26.30
CA ASN A 18 -0.34 14.89 -25.57
C ASN A 18 -0.06 15.74 -24.31
N PRO A 19 -0.42 15.31 -23.09
CA PRO A 19 -0.25 16.11 -21.90
C PRO A 19 1.22 16.12 -21.43
N SER A 20 1.71 17.27 -20.97
CA SER A 20 3.06 17.40 -20.40
C SER A 20 3.18 16.84 -18.97
N SER A 21 2.06 16.46 -18.36
CA SER A 21 1.99 15.97 -16.98
C SER A 21 0.77 15.08 -16.82
N ILE A 22 0.92 14.02 -16.03
CA ILE A 22 -0.16 13.13 -15.64
C ILE A 22 -0.57 13.41 -14.19
N TYR A 23 -1.83 13.16 -13.86
CA TYR A 23 -2.22 13.08 -12.47
C TYR A 23 -1.71 11.77 -11.88
N LEU A 24 -1.10 11.86 -10.70
CA LEU A 24 -0.74 10.71 -9.88
C LEU A 24 -1.34 10.97 -8.49
N ASP A 25 -2.00 9.96 -7.93
CA ASP A 25 -2.53 10.09 -6.59
C ASP A 25 -1.39 10.39 -5.59
N PRO A 26 -1.52 11.41 -4.72
CA PRO A 26 -0.44 11.77 -3.81
C PRO A 26 0.01 10.65 -2.88
N LEU A 27 -0.89 9.76 -2.45
CA LEU A 27 -0.53 8.63 -1.59
C LEU A 27 0.23 7.58 -2.38
N ASP A 28 -0.23 7.28 -3.59
CA ASP A 28 0.48 6.37 -4.51
C ASP A 28 1.89 6.90 -4.79
N ALA A 29 2.03 8.20 -5.09
CA ALA A 29 3.33 8.83 -5.34
C ALA A 29 4.28 8.68 -4.14
N ILE A 30 3.78 8.89 -2.92
CA ILE A 30 4.57 8.72 -1.69
C ILE A 30 5.07 7.29 -1.58
N TRP A 31 4.18 6.30 -1.65
CA TRP A 31 4.55 4.91 -1.37
C TRP A 31 5.32 4.24 -2.52
N LEU A 32 5.08 4.63 -3.77
CA LEU A 32 5.95 4.27 -4.90
C LEU A 32 7.38 4.79 -4.70
N THR A 33 7.52 6.03 -4.21
CA THR A 33 8.84 6.60 -3.90
C THR A 33 9.51 5.89 -2.73
N VAL A 34 8.75 5.52 -1.69
CA VAL A 34 9.28 4.76 -0.54
C VAL A 34 9.78 3.38 -0.98
N ALA A 35 8.98 2.66 -1.77
CA ALA A 35 9.35 1.36 -2.32
C ALA A 35 10.64 1.47 -3.17
N ASP A 36 10.70 2.43 -4.09
CA ASP A 36 11.86 2.67 -4.96
C ASP A 36 13.15 2.92 -4.16
N ARG A 37 13.08 3.78 -3.13
CA ARG A 37 14.23 4.08 -2.26
C ARG A 37 14.73 2.89 -1.45
N ILE A 38 13.85 1.96 -1.10
CA ILE A 38 14.21 0.72 -0.41
C ILE A 38 14.77 -0.33 -1.39
N GLY A 39 14.51 -0.18 -2.68
CA GLY A 39 15.02 -1.05 -3.75
C GLY A 39 13.95 -1.83 -4.51
N PHE A 40 12.66 -1.45 -4.38
CA PHE A 40 11.55 -2.09 -5.08
C PHE A 40 10.98 -1.19 -6.17
N ARG A 41 10.94 -1.71 -7.39
CA ARG A 41 10.05 -1.22 -8.44
C ARG A 41 8.68 -1.86 -8.24
N VAL A 42 7.62 -1.06 -8.32
CA VAL A 42 6.25 -1.56 -8.19
C VAL A 42 5.57 -1.64 -9.56
N GLU A 43 4.90 -2.76 -9.83
CA GLU A 43 4.05 -2.95 -11.01
C GLU A 43 2.65 -3.39 -10.61
N ARG A 44 1.68 -3.14 -11.51
CA ARG A 44 0.27 -3.50 -11.31
C ARG A 44 -0.10 -4.65 -12.23
N SER A 45 -0.78 -5.67 -11.71
CA SER A 45 -1.18 -6.86 -12.48
C SER A 45 -2.55 -7.37 -12.05
N ALA A 46 -3.31 -7.96 -12.97
CA ALA A 46 -4.55 -8.66 -12.64
C ALA A 46 -4.31 -10.12 -12.18
N GLU A 47 -3.07 -10.59 -12.20
CA GLU A 47 -2.73 -12.02 -12.04
C GLU A 47 -2.36 -12.40 -10.60
N VAL A 48 -2.03 -11.43 -9.75
CA VAL A 48 -1.62 -11.65 -8.35
C VAL A 48 -2.26 -10.62 -7.44
N TYR A 49 -2.46 -10.98 -6.17
CA TYR A 49 -2.91 -10.02 -5.16
C TYR A 49 -1.74 -9.15 -4.67
N ALA A 50 -0.65 -9.78 -4.26
CA ALA A 50 0.66 -9.18 -4.06
C ALA A 50 1.74 -10.26 -4.24
N SER A 51 2.90 -9.89 -4.78
CA SER A 51 4.06 -10.77 -4.88
C SER A 51 5.35 -9.98 -5.03
N THR A 52 6.47 -10.56 -4.59
CA THR A 52 7.81 -10.07 -4.92
C THR A 52 8.65 -11.16 -5.56
N ASP A 53 9.52 -10.79 -6.51
CA ASP A 53 10.35 -11.76 -7.23
C ASP A 53 11.71 -12.05 -6.55
N GLY A 54 12.01 -11.39 -5.42
CA GLY A 54 13.32 -11.44 -4.77
C GLY A 54 14.44 -10.76 -5.56
N ALA A 55 14.14 -10.05 -6.64
CA ALA A 55 15.07 -9.33 -7.51
C ALA A 55 14.74 -7.84 -7.66
N GLY A 56 13.85 -7.31 -6.79
CA GLY A 56 13.50 -5.90 -6.72
C GLY A 56 12.22 -5.53 -7.46
N LEU A 57 11.42 -6.49 -7.92
CA LEU A 57 10.07 -6.24 -8.42
C LEU A 57 9.03 -6.62 -7.35
N MET A 58 8.12 -5.68 -7.08
CA MET A 58 6.92 -5.88 -6.27
C MET A 58 5.69 -5.74 -7.19
N THR A 59 4.97 -6.83 -7.41
CA THR A 59 3.75 -6.83 -8.21
C THR A 59 2.55 -6.75 -7.28
N ILE A 60 1.71 -5.74 -7.45
CA ILE A 60 0.48 -5.57 -6.66
C ILE A 60 -0.74 -5.69 -7.58
N GLY A 61 -1.79 -6.35 -7.10
CA GLY A 61 -3.06 -6.51 -7.80
C GLY A 61 -3.62 -5.20 -8.33
N ASP A 62 -4.15 -5.16 -9.56
CA ASP A 62 -4.84 -3.98 -10.07
C ASP A 62 -6.17 -3.72 -9.31
N PRO A 63 -6.80 -2.54 -9.46
CA PRO A 63 -8.03 -2.22 -8.71
C PRO A 63 -9.20 -3.20 -8.91
N SER A 64 -9.19 -4.02 -9.97
CA SER A 64 -10.23 -5.03 -10.19
C SER A 64 -10.05 -6.30 -9.37
N THR A 65 -8.85 -6.50 -8.81
CA THR A 65 -8.47 -7.67 -8.00
C THR A 65 -8.36 -7.40 -6.50
N LEU A 66 -8.34 -6.11 -6.11
CA LEU A 66 -8.24 -5.67 -4.73
C LEU A 66 -9.61 -5.44 -4.09
N ASP A 67 -9.65 -5.42 -2.75
CA ASP A 67 -10.87 -5.10 -2.03
C ASP A 67 -11.25 -3.63 -2.23
N ALA A 68 -12.55 -3.33 -2.10
CA ALA A 68 -13.07 -1.99 -2.43
C ALA A 68 -12.52 -0.86 -1.53
N ASP A 69 -11.93 -1.20 -0.38
CA ASP A 69 -11.26 -0.27 0.53
C ASP A 69 -9.73 -0.41 0.53
N ASP A 70 -9.15 -1.12 -0.44
CA ASP A 70 -7.71 -1.11 -0.70
C ASP A 70 -7.26 0.14 -1.46
N CYS A 71 -6.08 0.63 -1.09
CA CYS A 71 -5.30 1.53 -1.92
C CYS A 71 -3.87 1.00 -2.10
N LEU A 72 -3.17 1.45 -3.15
CA LEU A 72 -1.81 1.02 -3.43
C LEU A 72 -0.84 1.33 -2.27
N ALA A 73 -1.05 2.45 -1.57
CA ALA A 73 -0.29 2.80 -0.37
C ALA A 73 -0.40 1.76 0.77
N GLN A 74 -1.61 1.24 1.03
CA GLN A 74 -1.84 0.15 1.99
C GLN A 74 -1.06 -1.11 1.60
N MET A 75 -1.18 -1.49 0.33
CA MET A 75 -0.55 -2.70 -0.20
C MET A 75 0.98 -2.63 -0.14
N ILE A 76 1.59 -1.52 -0.58
CA ILE A 76 3.05 -1.35 -0.51
C ILE A 76 3.52 -1.41 0.94
N LEU A 77 2.85 -0.74 1.88
CA LEU A 77 3.24 -0.78 3.29
C LEU A 77 3.18 -2.21 3.84
N HIS A 78 2.16 -2.98 3.48
CA HIS A 78 2.02 -4.37 3.91
C HIS A 78 3.20 -5.22 3.44
N GLU A 79 3.54 -5.16 2.16
CA GLU A 79 4.71 -5.88 1.61
C GLU A 79 6.03 -5.44 2.25
N LEU A 80 6.19 -4.15 2.52
CA LEU A 80 7.36 -3.66 3.25
C LEU A 80 7.39 -4.17 4.70
N CYS A 81 6.25 -4.37 5.35
CA CYS A 81 6.19 -5.00 6.67
C CYS A 81 6.60 -6.49 6.61
N HIS A 82 6.27 -7.22 5.54
CA HIS A 82 6.81 -8.56 5.31
C HIS A 82 8.33 -8.55 5.23
N SER A 83 8.89 -7.64 4.42
CA SER A 83 10.34 -7.51 4.30
C SER A 83 11.02 -7.20 5.64
N LEU A 84 10.39 -6.37 6.49
CA LEU A 84 10.90 -6.06 7.83
C LEU A 84 10.86 -7.27 8.76
N VAL A 85 9.79 -8.07 8.70
CA VAL A 85 9.63 -9.29 9.51
C VAL A 85 10.64 -10.35 9.07
N GLY A 86 10.80 -10.55 7.75
CA GLY A 86 11.78 -11.47 7.17
C GLY A 86 13.24 -11.05 7.39
N GLY A 87 13.51 -9.75 7.37
CA GLY A 87 14.86 -9.19 7.51
C GLY A 87 15.59 -9.05 6.17
N GLU A 88 16.84 -8.60 6.20
CA GLU A 88 17.57 -8.25 4.97
C GLU A 88 17.78 -9.47 4.06
N ASP A 89 17.99 -10.65 4.66
CA ASP A 89 18.17 -11.90 3.92
C ASP A 89 16.94 -12.31 3.12
N SER A 90 15.74 -11.85 3.48
CA SER A 90 14.50 -12.18 2.75
C SER A 90 14.31 -11.32 1.50
N LEU A 91 15.01 -10.19 1.36
CA LEU A 91 14.88 -9.29 0.20
C LEU A 91 15.28 -9.97 -1.12
N GLY A 92 16.17 -10.96 -1.05
CA GLY A 92 16.64 -11.76 -2.19
C GLY A 92 15.80 -13.00 -2.50
N VAL A 93 14.67 -13.18 -1.81
CA VAL A 93 13.84 -14.39 -1.88
C VAL A 93 12.45 -14.02 -2.40
N PRO A 94 11.89 -14.73 -3.39
CA PRO A 94 10.51 -14.52 -3.82
C PRO A 94 9.54 -14.55 -2.64
N ASP A 95 8.62 -13.59 -2.62
CA ASP A 95 7.61 -13.41 -1.56
C ASP A 95 8.21 -13.42 -0.14
N PHE A 96 9.46 -12.97 0.01
CA PHE A 96 10.22 -13.01 1.27
C PHE A 96 10.36 -14.40 1.89
N GLY A 97 10.16 -15.45 1.09
CA GLY A 97 10.14 -16.86 1.51
C GLY A 97 8.80 -17.36 2.07
N LEU A 98 7.74 -16.55 1.97
CA LEU A 98 6.38 -16.94 2.36
C LEU A 98 5.83 -18.00 1.41
N ASP A 99 5.07 -18.92 1.98
CA ASP A 99 4.28 -19.94 1.28
C ASP A 99 2.80 -19.58 1.38
N ASN A 100 2.26 -19.08 0.27
CA ASN A 100 0.86 -18.67 0.15
C ASN A 100 -0.11 -19.86 0.01
N GLU A 101 0.39 -21.09 -0.07
CA GLU A 101 -0.42 -22.29 -0.28
C GLU A 101 -0.67 -23.10 1.01
N SER A 102 -0.08 -22.70 2.13
CA SER A 102 -0.22 -23.42 3.40
C SER A 102 -0.36 -22.52 4.63
N GLU A 103 -0.88 -23.08 5.73
CA GLU A 103 -0.99 -22.38 7.01
C GLU A 103 0.36 -22.17 7.73
N ARG A 104 1.48 -22.60 7.11
CA ARG A 104 2.83 -22.55 7.70
C ARG A 104 3.20 -21.14 8.16
N ASP A 105 2.76 -20.13 7.42
CA ASP A 105 3.25 -18.77 7.56
C ASP A 105 2.23 -17.81 8.22
N ILE A 106 1.12 -18.32 8.79
CA ILE A 106 0.15 -17.52 9.57
C ILE A 106 0.84 -16.71 10.68
N ALA A 107 1.85 -17.27 11.34
CA ALA A 107 2.59 -16.55 12.38
C ALA A 107 3.46 -15.40 11.82
N GLN A 108 3.86 -15.48 10.56
CA GLN A 108 4.59 -14.44 9.84
C GLN A 108 3.63 -13.34 9.39
N GLU A 109 2.44 -13.72 8.91
CA GLU A 109 1.33 -12.82 8.64
C GLU A 109 0.93 -12.01 9.87
N HIS A 110 0.67 -12.70 10.99
CA HIS A 110 0.37 -12.02 12.26
C HIS A 110 1.49 -11.07 12.72
N ALA A 111 2.76 -11.42 12.47
CA ALA A 111 3.87 -10.54 12.79
C ALA A 111 3.88 -9.28 11.90
N CYS A 112 3.62 -9.43 10.60
CA CYS A 112 3.47 -8.34 9.64
C CYS A 112 2.35 -7.39 10.09
N LEU A 113 1.19 -7.94 10.41
CA LEU A 113 0.01 -7.18 10.86
C LEU A 113 0.24 -6.43 12.17
N ARG A 114 0.88 -7.07 13.16
CA ARG A 114 1.27 -6.41 14.41
C ARG A 114 2.25 -5.28 14.18
N LEU A 115 3.24 -5.48 13.30
CA LEU A 115 4.22 -4.46 12.93
C LEU A 115 3.57 -3.27 12.22
N GLN A 116 2.72 -3.54 11.22
CA GLN A 116 1.96 -2.53 10.49
C GLN A 116 1.08 -1.71 11.45
N ALA A 117 0.37 -2.37 12.37
CA ALA A 117 -0.41 -1.69 13.41
C ALA A 117 0.46 -0.83 14.32
N TRP A 118 1.66 -1.29 14.70
CA TRP A 118 2.58 -0.54 15.55
C TRP A 118 3.12 0.71 14.84
N LEU A 119 3.61 0.57 13.60
CA LEU A 119 4.15 1.66 12.80
C LEU A 119 3.09 2.74 12.53
N THR A 120 1.92 2.33 12.05
CA THR A 120 0.85 3.25 11.67
C THR A 120 0.19 3.93 12.87
N LYS A 121 0.13 3.27 14.04
CA LYS A 121 -0.42 3.86 15.28
C LYS A 121 0.28 5.15 15.66
N GLN A 122 1.61 5.21 15.56
CA GLN A 122 2.41 6.38 15.95
C GLN A 122 2.02 7.64 15.17
N HIS A 123 1.46 7.45 13.98
CA HIS A 123 1.02 8.50 13.07
C HIS A 123 -0.50 8.68 13.04
N GLY A 124 -1.25 7.94 13.87
CA GLY A 124 -2.70 7.93 13.87
C GLY A 124 -3.32 7.23 12.66
N LEU A 125 -2.52 6.53 11.84
CA LEU A 125 -2.91 5.96 10.54
C LEU A 125 -3.46 4.53 10.62
N ARG A 126 -3.52 3.92 11.81
CA ARG A 126 -3.84 2.49 11.99
C ARG A 126 -5.10 2.01 11.27
N GLN A 127 -6.17 2.80 11.26
CA GLN A 127 -7.40 2.42 10.56
C GLN A 127 -7.36 2.74 9.06
N ALA A 128 -6.67 3.81 8.67
CA ALA A 128 -6.59 4.25 7.28
C ALA A 128 -5.62 3.42 6.44
N LEU A 129 -4.66 2.76 7.10
CA LEU A 129 -3.71 1.85 6.48
C LEU A 129 -3.84 0.43 7.02
N ALA A 130 -5.04 0.03 7.46
CA ALA A 130 -5.30 -1.36 7.86
C ALA A 130 -5.27 -2.27 6.61
N PRO A 131 -4.84 -3.55 6.73
CA PRO A 131 -5.09 -4.53 5.67
C PRO A 131 -6.59 -4.73 5.47
N THR A 132 -7.01 -5.23 4.32
CA THR A 132 -8.42 -5.45 3.95
C THR A 132 -8.77 -6.93 3.76
N THR A 133 -7.75 -7.77 3.60
CA THR A 133 -7.84 -9.23 3.40
C THR A 133 -8.57 -9.97 4.54
N ASP A 134 -8.69 -11.29 4.44
CA ASP A 134 -9.30 -12.15 5.46
C ASP A 134 -8.74 -11.96 6.89
N PHE A 135 -7.52 -11.43 7.01
CA PHE A 135 -6.90 -11.07 8.28
C PHE A 135 -7.34 -9.73 8.88
N ARG A 136 -8.29 -9.02 8.24
CA ARG A 136 -8.86 -7.78 8.75
C ARG A 136 -9.44 -7.97 10.15
N SER A 137 -10.15 -9.09 10.37
CA SER A 137 -10.71 -9.46 11.67
C SER A 137 -9.63 -9.52 12.76
N TYR A 138 -8.53 -10.23 12.49
CA TYR A 138 -7.36 -10.30 13.37
C TYR A 138 -6.77 -8.91 13.66
N TYR A 139 -6.59 -8.09 12.61
CA TYR A 139 -6.00 -6.76 12.74
C TYR A 139 -6.85 -5.81 13.61
N ASP A 140 -8.16 -5.84 13.43
CA ASP A 140 -9.11 -5.01 14.19
C ASP A 140 -9.17 -5.43 15.68
N GLU A 141 -8.92 -6.71 15.97
CA GLU A 141 -8.86 -7.26 17.34
C GLU A 141 -7.53 -7.00 18.06
N LEU A 142 -6.48 -6.56 17.35
CA LEU A 142 -5.19 -6.30 17.96
C LEU A 142 -5.30 -5.27 19.11
N PRO A 143 -4.62 -5.49 20.24
CA PRO A 143 -4.64 -4.56 21.36
C PRO A 143 -4.07 -3.19 21.00
N GLU A 144 -4.23 -2.21 21.89
CA GLU A 144 -3.72 -0.86 21.65
C GLU A 144 -2.20 -0.84 21.47
N ASP A 145 -1.47 -1.65 22.24
CA ASP A 145 -0.08 -1.99 22.00
C ASP A 145 0.01 -3.38 21.33
N PRO A 146 0.14 -3.46 19.99
CA PRO A 146 0.18 -4.73 19.27
C PRO A 146 1.45 -5.55 19.57
N LEU A 147 2.43 -4.98 20.29
CA LEU A 147 3.69 -5.64 20.66
C LEU A 147 3.76 -6.04 22.15
N ALA A 148 2.64 -5.98 22.88
CA ALA A 148 2.64 -6.22 24.33
C ALA A 148 2.84 -7.68 24.76
N ASP A 149 2.44 -8.68 23.95
CA ASP A 149 2.51 -10.09 24.34
C ASP A 149 3.86 -10.73 23.97
N ASP A 150 4.81 -10.67 24.90
CA ASP A 150 6.16 -11.25 24.73
C ASP A 150 6.22 -12.77 24.57
N ARG A 151 5.10 -13.48 24.76
CA ARG A 151 5.05 -14.94 24.61
C ARG A 151 4.58 -15.38 23.22
N ASP A 152 3.98 -14.48 22.46
CA ASP A 152 3.54 -14.76 21.10
C ASP A 152 4.73 -14.67 20.12
N PRO A 153 5.06 -15.75 19.38
CA PRO A 153 6.11 -15.71 18.35
C PRO A 153 5.94 -14.61 17.32
N ALA A 154 4.70 -14.24 16.98
CA ALA A 154 4.40 -13.15 16.06
C ALA A 154 4.85 -11.79 16.63
N THR A 155 4.62 -11.56 17.94
CA THR A 155 5.09 -10.35 18.64
C THR A 155 6.61 -10.25 18.63
N ILE A 156 7.31 -11.35 18.90
CA ILE A 156 8.78 -11.36 18.92
C ILE A 156 9.34 -10.96 17.54
N ARG A 157 8.78 -11.52 16.46
CA ARG A 157 9.17 -11.16 15.09
C ARG A 157 8.80 -9.72 14.73
N ALA A 158 7.61 -9.26 15.12
CA ALA A 158 7.20 -7.89 14.90
C ALA A 158 8.11 -6.88 15.62
N LYS A 159 8.60 -7.19 16.84
CA LYS A 159 9.61 -6.38 17.54
C LYS A 159 10.94 -6.32 16.80
N GLN A 160 11.37 -7.43 16.19
CA GLN A 160 12.56 -7.45 15.33
C GLN A 160 12.37 -6.56 14.10
N GLY A 161 11.21 -6.66 13.44
CA GLY A 161 10.85 -5.78 12.32
C GLY A 161 10.80 -4.30 12.72
N ALA A 162 10.25 -3.98 13.89
CA ALA A 162 10.24 -2.62 14.43
C ALA A 162 11.67 -2.09 14.63
N ALA A 163 12.59 -2.90 15.16
CA ALA A 163 13.99 -2.51 15.29
C ALA A 163 14.71 -2.34 13.94
N ARG A 164 14.35 -3.13 12.91
CA ARG A 164 14.88 -3.01 11.55
C ARG A 164 14.36 -1.79 10.81
N SER A 165 13.13 -1.33 11.10
CA SER A 165 12.55 -0.12 10.49
C SER A 165 13.40 1.14 10.70
N GLN A 166 14.31 1.10 11.68
CA GLN A 166 15.22 2.18 12.04
C GLN A 166 16.64 2.01 11.45
N LYS A 167 16.83 1.05 10.54
CA LYS A 167 18.12 0.71 9.92
C LYS A 167 17.99 0.63 8.40
N PRO A 168 19.08 0.84 7.65
CA PRO A 168 19.10 0.54 6.22
C PRO A 168 18.71 -0.93 5.95
N PRO A 169 18.12 -1.24 4.78
CA PRO A 169 17.72 -0.31 3.71
C PRO A 169 16.39 0.41 3.96
N TRP A 170 15.65 0.07 5.03
CA TRP A 170 14.30 0.62 5.26
C TRP A 170 14.29 2.06 5.79
N ALA A 171 15.21 2.39 6.70
CA ALA A 171 15.34 3.74 7.23
C ALA A 171 16.12 4.64 6.26
N PRO A 172 15.73 5.93 6.13
CA PRO A 172 14.63 6.61 6.82
C PRO A 172 13.25 6.49 6.14
N HIS A 173 13.18 5.76 5.03
CA HIS A 173 12.12 5.89 4.03
C HIS A 173 10.72 5.53 4.53
N ILE A 174 10.58 4.49 5.36
CA ILE A 174 9.26 4.12 5.91
C ILE A 174 8.68 5.23 6.80
N GLU A 175 9.50 5.80 7.68
CA GLU A 175 9.07 6.88 8.57
C GLU A 175 8.71 8.14 7.76
N GLU A 176 9.51 8.50 6.75
CA GLU A 176 9.19 9.61 5.85
C GLU A 176 7.85 9.40 5.12
N GLY A 177 7.57 8.17 4.66
CA GLY A 177 6.32 7.78 4.02
C GLY A 177 5.11 7.90 4.93
N LEU A 178 5.23 7.43 6.18
CA LEU A 178 4.17 7.54 7.20
C LEU A 178 3.90 9.00 7.58
N VAL A 179 4.94 9.81 7.80
CA VAL A 179 4.80 11.25 8.09
C VAL A 179 4.15 12.00 6.94
N ALA A 180 4.53 11.70 5.69
CA ALA A 180 3.93 12.32 4.51
C ALA A 180 2.45 11.92 4.36
N THR A 181 2.15 10.64 4.54
CA THR A 181 0.77 10.11 4.49
C THR A 181 -0.11 10.74 5.57
N GLN A 182 0.40 10.90 6.79
CA GLN A 182 -0.30 11.58 7.87
C GLN A 182 -0.72 13.00 7.47
N LYS A 183 0.17 13.77 6.81
CA LYS A 183 -0.13 15.14 6.37
C LYS A 183 -1.24 15.18 5.33
N VAL A 184 -1.19 14.30 4.33
CA VAL A 184 -2.22 14.20 3.28
C VAL A 184 -3.58 13.88 3.89
N MET A 185 -3.63 12.82 4.70
CA MET A 185 -4.89 12.37 5.29
C MET A 185 -5.44 13.36 6.31
N LYS A 186 -4.57 14.03 7.08
CA LYS A 186 -4.98 15.10 7.98
C LYS A 186 -5.65 16.24 7.21
N ALA A 187 -5.07 16.67 6.09
CA ALA A 187 -5.65 17.73 5.26
C ALA A 187 -7.03 17.33 4.70
N ALA A 188 -7.15 16.11 4.17
CA ALA A 188 -8.42 15.58 3.68
C ALA A 188 -9.49 15.52 4.77
N ARG A 189 -9.12 14.99 5.95
CA ARG A 189 -10.02 14.90 7.11
C ARG A 189 -10.44 16.27 7.63
N ASP A 190 -9.52 17.22 7.77
CA ASP A 190 -9.82 18.56 8.30
C ASP A 190 -10.76 19.35 7.37
N LEU A 191 -10.75 19.05 6.06
CA LEU A 191 -11.70 19.59 5.08
C LEU A 191 -13.06 18.87 5.07
N ASP A 192 -13.20 17.75 5.78
CA ASP A 192 -14.32 16.80 5.61
C ASP A 192 -14.46 16.34 4.15
N ALA A 193 -13.32 16.13 3.47
CA ALA A 193 -13.27 15.74 2.08
C ALA A 193 -13.92 14.36 1.88
N ARG A 194 -14.90 14.30 0.98
CA ARG A 194 -15.68 13.11 0.66
C ARG A 194 -16.23 13.21 -0.76
N ASP A 195 -16.49 12.05 -1.36
CA ASP A 195 -17.31 11.96 -2.57
C ASP A 195 -18.80 12.11 -2.18
N PRO A 196 -19.50 13.18 -2.62
CA PRO A 196 -20.93 13.36 -2.34
C PRO A 196 -21.82 12.25 -2.91
N ALA A 197 -21.35 11.50 -3.92
CA ALA A 197 -22.07 10.40 -4.52
C ALA A 197 -21.84 9.06 -3.80
N SER A 198 -20.80 8.95 -2.96
CA SER A 198 -20.51 7.72 -2.23
C SER A 198 -21.42 7.55 -1.01
N VAL A 199 -21.98 6.35 -0.86
CA VAL A 199 -22.73 5.95 0.34
C VAL A 199 -21.80 5.63 1.51
N LYS A 200 -20.57 5.16 1.22
CA LYS A 200 -19.57 4.82 2.23
C LYS A 200 -18.66 6.02 2.48
N PRO A 201 -18.31 6.32 3.75
CA PRO A 201 -17.35 7.37 4.04
C PRO A 201 -15.94 6.93 3.60
N PRO A 202 -15.05 7.88 3.27
CA PRO A 202 -13.68 7.54 2.92
C PRO A 202 -12.89 7.03 4.13
N ILE A 203 -11.85 6.23 3.90
CA ILE A 203 -11.13 5.52 4.97
C ILE A 203 -10.47 6.47 6.00
N TRP A 204 -10.04 7.66 5.58
CA TRP A 204 -9.46 8.68 6.46
C TRP A 204 -10.50 9.39 7.36
N SER A 205 -11.80 9.23 7.11
CA SER A 205 -12.83 9.88 7.93
C SER A 205 -12.87 9.36 9.37
N LYS A 206 -12.31 8.16 9.61
CA LYS A 206 -12.28 7.52 10.92
C LYS A 206 -11.00 7.80 11.73
N LEU A 207 -10.06 8.57 11.17
CA LEU A 207 -8.83 8.94 11.86
C LEU A 207 -9.16 9.66 13.18
N ARG A 208 -8.67 9.10 14.29
CA ARG A 208 -8.82 9.70 15.63
C ARG A 208 -8.11 11.07 15.67
N ARG A 209 -8.66 11.99 16.48
CA ARG A 209 -8.08 13.32 16.72
C ARG A 209 -6.83 13.23 17.57
#